data_AF-A0A423STY1-F1
#
_entry.id   AF-A0A423STY1-F1
#
_cell.length_a   1.000
_cell.length_b   1.000
_cell.length_c   1.000
_cell.angle_alpha   90.00
_cell.angle_beta   90.00
_cell.angle_gamma   90.00
#
_symmetry.space_group_name_H-M   'P 1'
#
loop_
_entity.id
_entity.type
_entity.pdbx_description
1 polymer ?
#
loop_
_entity_poly.entity_id
_entity_poly.type
_entity_poly.pdbx_seq_one_letter_code
_entity_poly.pdbx_strand_id
1 'polypeptide(L)'
;MDEAIEKALNLTSEEDTLIVVTADHAHTMSISGYPSRGQEIIVRIADILITALKLCLAALGDDGLPYTTLMYANGPGYNYTVKEDENEQHLVSRWNITQEVATGWDYTQLAAVPRNSETHGGDDVAIYANGPMAHLFHTLHEQNYIAHAMAYAACIGANQDHCKGASTMYPGTPTVGKTTDYIETTTAGGSTLAALPGVVLALLSALWLQH
;
A
#
# COMPACT_ATOMS: atom_id res chain seq x y z
N MET A 1 -3.27 -0.38 9.08
CA MET A 1 -3.97 -0.70 7.82
C MET A 1 -3.90 -2.20 7.56
N ASP A 2 -2.71 -2.79 7.59
CA ASP A 2 -2.50 -4.22 7.35
C ASP A 2 -3.37 -5.13 8.22
N GLU A 3 -3.48 -4.84 9.53
CA GLU A 3 -4.38 -5.57 10.43
C GLU A 3 -5.87 -5.48 10.01
N ALA A 4 -6.29 -4.37 9.41
CA ALA A 4 -7.66 -4.22 8.89
C ALA A 4 -7.88 -5.05 7.62
N ILE A 5 -6.85 -5.17 6.77
CA ILE A 5 -6.87 -6.06 5.60
C ILE A 5 -6.95 -7.52 6.06
N GLU A 6 -6.11 -7.92 7.02
CA GLU A 6 -6.15 -9.25 7.62
C GLU A 6 -7.52 -9.52 8.25
N LYS A 7 -8.10 -8.53 8.93
CA LYS A 7 -9.45 -8.67 9.50
C LYS A 7 -10.51 -8.83 8.41
N ALA A 8 -10.43 -8.09 7.31
CA ALA A 8 -11.35 -8.22 6.18
C ALA A 8 -11.26 -9.63 5.57
N LEU A 9 -10.04 -10.11 5.29
CA LEU A 9 -9.80 -11.47 4.78
C LEU A 9 -10.40 -12.55 5.68
N ASN A 10 -10.36 -12.37 7.01
CA ASN A 10 -10.96 -13.31 7.97
C ASN A 10 -12.50 -13.23 8.06
N LEU A 11 -13.10 -12.14 7.60
CA LEU A 11 -14.55 -11.90 7.67
C LEU A 11 -15.27 -12.15 6.34
N THR A 12 -14.54 -12.33 5.24
CA THR A 12 -15.08 -12.49 3.89
C THR A 12 -14.59 -13.78 3.23
N SER A 13 -15.26 -14.23 2.17
CA SER A 13 -14.81 -15.38 1.37
C SER A 13 -14.13 -14.91 0.09
N GLU A 14 -12.97 -15.49 -0.23
CA GLU A 14 -12.30 -15.23 -1.52
C GLU A 14 -13.10 -15.75 -2.74
N GLU A 15 -14.13 -16.57 -2.53
CA GLU A 15 -15.00 -17.07 -3.59
C GLU A 15 -16.02 -16.04 -4.08
N ASP A 16 -16.40 -15.07 -3.24
CA ASP A 16 -17.44 -14.08 -3.54
C ASP A 16 -17.04 -12.63 -3.28
N THR A 17 -15.87 -12.40 -2.66
CA THR A 17 -15.41 -11.06 -2.27
C THR A 17 -14.08 -10.75 -2.92
N LEU A 18 -14.04 -9.66 -3.70
CA LEU A 18 -12.81 -9.09 -4.25
C LEU A 18 -12.27 -8.02 -3.30
N ILE A 19 -11.11 -8.25 -2.71
CA ILE A 19 -10.36 -7.28 -1.90
C ILE A 19 -9.24 -6.71 -2.76
N VAL A 20 -9.19 -5.38 -2.89
CA VAL A 20 -8.14 -4.64 -3.60
C VAL A 20 -7.48 -3.65 -2.65
N VAL A 21 -6.15 -3.71 -2.56
CA VAL A 21 -5.33 -2.82 -1.74
C VAL A 21 -4.39 -2.05 -2.66
N THR A 22 -4.38 -0.73 -2.53
CA THR A 22 -3.50 0.17 -3.29
C THR A 22 -3.30 1.48 -2.53
N ALA A 23 -2.50 2.38 -3.09
CA ALA A 23 -2.33 3.75 -2.62
C ALA A 23 -2.87 4.73 -3.68
N ASP A 24 -3.20 5.94 -3.24
CA ASP A 24 -3.52 7.06 -4.14
C ASP A 24 -2.26 7.69 -4.72
N HIS A 25 -1.16 7.72 -3.96
CA HIS A 25 0.16 8.14 -4.42
C HIS A 25 1.30 7.59 -3.53
N ALA A 26 2.54 7.75 -3.98
CA ALA A 26 3.72 7.48 -3.17
C ALA A 26 4.11 8.70 -2.31
N HIS A 27 5.22 8.58 -1.58
CA HIS A 27 5.94 9.67 -0.92
C HIS A 27 7.41 9.60 -1.34
N THR A 28 8.16 10.69 -1.19
CA THR A 28 9.58 10.80 -1.57
C THR A 28 10.54 10.08 -0.61
N MET A 29 10.04 9.03 0.06
CA MET A 29 10.78 8.21 1.00
C MET A 29 11.72 7.26 0.25
N SER A 30 12.95 7.16 0.73
CA SER A 30 13.95 6.19 0.27
C SER A 30 14.46 5.33 1.41
N ILE A 31 14.78 4.07 1.09
CA ILE A 31 15.52 3.15 1.97
C ILE A 31 16.98 3.16 1.51
N SER A 32 17.83 3.82 2.28
CA SER A 32 19.22 4.13 1.99
C SER A 32 20.20 3.26 2.79
N GLY A 33 21.45 3.21 2.31
CA GLY A 33 22.56 2.55 2.99
C GLY A 33 22.64 1.04 2.77
N TYR A 34 23.36 0.37 3.67
CA TYR A 34 23.54 -1.09 3.68
C TYR A 34 23.26 -1.68 5.08
N PRO A 35 22.04 -1.52 5.65
CA PRO A 35 21.69 -2.07 6.96
C PRO A 35 21.82 -3.61 6.96
N SER A 36 22.33 -4.16 8.06
CA SER A 36 22.34 -5.61 8.28
C SER A 36 20.93 -6.16 8.41
N ARG A 37 20.69 -7.41 7.99
CA ARG A 37 19.41 -8.08 8.18
C ARG A 37 19.03 -8.14 9.67
N GLY A 38 17.77 -7.87 9.98
CA GLY A 38 17.24 -7.87 11.35
C GLY A 38 17.49 -6.58 12.13
N GLN A 39 18.14 -5.58 11.54
CA GLN A 39 18.24 -4.25 12.13
C GLN A 39 16.91 -3.50 12.03
N GLU A 40 16.65 -2.61 12.99
CA GLU A 40 15.48 -1.73 12.96
C GLU A 40 15.54 -0.81 11.73
N ILE A 41 14.41 -0.62 11.06
CA ILE A 41 14.35 0.19 9.83
C ILE A 41 14.61 1.69 10.08
N ILE A 42 14.37 2.16 11.32
CA ILE A 42 14.55 3.57 11.72
C ILE A 42 15.99 3.84 12.21
N VAL A 43 16.83 2.80 12.30
CA VAL A 43 18.18 2.89 12.89
C VAL A 43 19.12 3.82 12.11
N ARG A 44 20.04 4.42 12.86
CA ARG A 44 21.23 5.08 12.34
C ARG A 44 22.21 4.02 11.82
N ILE A 45 22.74 4.21 10.62
CA ILE A 45 23.58 3.20 9.95
C ILE A 45 24.97 3.09 10.63
N ALA A 46 25.46 4.15 11.28
CA ALA A 46 26.76 4.18 11.98
C ALA A 46 26.94 3.11 13.09
N ASP A 47 25.85 2.53 13.60
CA ASP A 47 25.89 1.54 14.68
C ASP A 47 25.86 0.08 14.17
N ILE A 48 25.95 -0.15 12.85
CA ILE A 48 26.03 -1.49 12.27
C ILE A 48 27.36 -2.16 12.67
N LEU A 49 27.27 -3.00 13.71
CA LEU A 49 28.25 -3.96 14.23
C LEU A 49 29.73 -3.60 14.03
N ILE A 50 30.29 -3.10 15.14
CA ILE A 50 31.73 -2.97 15.47
C ILE A 50 32.40 -4.36 15.54
N THR A 51 32.40 -5.13 14.46
CA THR A 51 33.19 -6.38 14.35
C THR A 51 34.06 -6.45 13.11
N ALA A 52 34.03 -5.46 12.23
CA ALA A 52 35.05 -5.31 11.21
C ALA A 52 35.40 -3.83 11.05
N LEU A 53 36.68 -3.52 11.25
CA LEU A 53 37.35 -2.23 10.99
C LEU A 53 37.19 -1.71 9.54
N LYS A 54 36.29 -2.29 8.74
CA LYS A 54 36.06 -2.07 7.31
C LYS A 54 34.61 -1.68 6.96
N LEU A 55 33.69 -1.62 7.93
CA LEU A 55 32.28 -1.27 7.71
C LEU A 55 31.92 0.17 8.14
N CYS A 56 32.87 0.92 8.73
CA CYS A 56 32.62 2.27 9.24
C CYS A 56 32.47 3.32 8.13
N LEU A 57 33.07 3.11 6.95
CA LEU A 57 32.97 4.05 5.83
C LEU A 57 31.61 3.98 5.10
N ALA A 58 30.95 2.82 5.07
CA ALA A 58 29.62 2.70 4.44
C ALA A 58 28.50 3.32 5.30
N ALA A 59 28.81 3.60 6.56
CA ALA A 59 27.87 3.98 7.59
C ALA A 59 27.83 5.50 7.87
N LEU A 60 28.78 6.22 7.26
CA LEU A 60 28.91 7.68 7.31
C LEU A 60 28.77 8.22 5.89
N GLY A 61 28.34 9.47 5.77
CA GLY A 61 28.48 10.21 4.52
C GLY A 61 29.94 10.63 4.28
N ASP A 62 30.21 11.18 3.10
CA ASP A 62 31.52 11.81 2.79
C ASP A 62 31.82 13.01 3.70
N ASP A 63 30.80 13.53 4.39
CA ASP A 63 30.90 14.53 5.46
C ASP A 63 31.37 13.96 6.81
N GLY A 64 31.59 12.64 6.90
CA GLY A 64 31.97 11.93 8.13
C GLY A 64 30.83 11.83 9.15
N LEU A 65 29.60 12.15 8.76
CA LEU A 65 28.45 12.17 9.66
C LEU A 65 27.51 10.99 9.39
N PRO A 66 26.88 10.43 10.43
CA PRO A 66 25.95 9.32 10.27
C PRO A 66 24.67 9.75 9.55
N TYR A 67 24.00 8.83 8.87
CA TYR A 67 22.67 9.02 8.28
C TYR A 67 21.76 7.83 8.63
N THR A 68 20.46 7.99 8.41
CA THR A 68 19.43 6.99 8.72
C THR A 68 19.08 6.15 7.49
N THR A 69 18.63 4.92 7.73
CA THR A 69 18.15 4.04 6.66
C THR A 69 16.94 4.65 5.94
N LEU A 70 16.02 5.29 6.66
CA LEU A 70 14.93 6.05 6.05
C LEU A 70 15.34 7.51 5.86
N MET A 71 15.11 8.05 4.67
CA MET A 71 15.32 9.45 4.31
C MET A 71 14.21 9.90 3.35
N TYR A 72 14.03 11.22 3.21
CA TYR A 72 13.11 11.83 2.25
C TYR A 72 13.87 12.73 1.27
N ALA A 73 13.36 12.90 0.05
CA ALA A 73 13.94 13.85 -0.90
C ALA A 73 13.72 15.31 -0.45
N ASN A 74 12.57 15.60 0.15
CA ASN A 74 12.26 16.92 0.70
C ASN A 74 11.41 16.80 1.97
N GLY A 75 11.29 17.89 2.74
CA GLY A 75 10.47 17.89 3.94
C GLY A 75 11.06 18.68 5.09
N PRO A 76 10.39 18.64 6.27
CA PRO A 76 10.80 19.42 7.45
C PRO A 76 12.06 18.88 8.13
N GLY A 77 12.50 17.66 7.78
CA GLY A 77 13.70 17.05 8.35
C GLY A 77 15.03 17.54 7.77
N TYR A 78 15.03 18.56 6.90
CA TYR A 78 16.27 19.21 6.51
C TYR A 78 16.86 19.97 7.71
N ASN A 79 18.04 19.57 8.17
CA ASN A 79 18.66 20.16 9.36
C ASN A 79 20.19 20.31 9.20
N TYR A 80 20.72 21.44 9.66
CA TYR A 80 22.12 21.82 9.56
C TYR A 80 22.63 22.47 10.83
N THR A 81 23.93 22.34 11.09
CA THR A 81 24.64 23.01 12.17
C THR A 81 25.68 23.96 11.59
N VAL A 82 25.73 25.18 12.12
CA VAL A 82 26.76 26.17 11.78
C VAL A 82 27.80 26.18 12.90
N LYS A 83 29.08 26.02 12.55
CA LYS A 83 30.21 26.17 13.46
C LYS A 83 31.06 27.35 13.00
N GLU A 84 31.56 28.14 13.94
CA GLU A 84 32.57 29.16 13.66
C GLU A 84 33.95 28.51 13.75
N ASP A 85 34.75 28.66 12.71
CA ASP A 85 36.18 28.32 12.73
C ASP A 85 36.98 29.42 13.44
N GLU A 86 38.22 29.10 13.84
CA GLU A 86 39.20 29.97 14.47
C GLU A 86 39.48 31.27 13.68
N ASN A 87 39.16 31.26 12.38
CA ASN A 87 39.29 32.37 11.44
C ASN A 87 37.97 33.15 11.21
N GLU A 88 36.97 33.03 12.09
CA GLU A 88 35.63 33.61 11.97
C GLU A 88 34.88 33.19 10.70
N GLN A 89 35.19 32.01 10.16
CA GLN A 89 34.49 31.45 9.01
C GLN A 89 33.36 30.53 9.46
N HIS A 90 32.17 30.72 8.89
CA HIS A 90 31.02 29.83 9.12
C HIS A 90 31.18 28.54 8.32
N LEU A 91 31.40 27.43 9.03
CA LEU A 91 31.35 26.08 8.49
C LEU A 91 29.93 25.54 8.68
N VAL A 92 29.22 25.31 7.57
CA VAL A 92 27.91 24.69 7.56
C VAL A 92 28.07 23.19 7.34
N SER A 93 27.61 22.37 8.28
CA SER A 93 27.56 20.92 8.14
C SER A 93 26.14 20.41 8.38
N ARG A 94 25.84 19.23 7.85
CA ARG A 94 24.61 18.52 8.20
C ARG A 94 24.54 18.28 9.72
N TRP A 95 23.33 18.16 10.24
CA TRP A 95 23.14 17.81 11.64
C TRP A 95 23.68 16.41 11.95
N ASN A 96 24.51 16.30 13.00
CA ASN A 96 25.01 15.02 13.50
C ASN A 96 23.95 14.33 14.37
N ILE A 97 23.30 13.31 13.81
CA ILE A 97 22.20 12.61 14.45
C ILE A 97 22.73 11.55 15.42
N THR A 98 22.21 11.55 16.65
CA THR A 98 22.48 10.48 17.62
C THR A 98 21.49 9.33 17.46
N GLN A 99 21.84 8.16 17.96
CA GLN A 99 20.96 6.98 17.86
C GLN A 99 19.65 7.20 18.63
N GLU A 100 19.71 7.81 19.80
CA GLU A 100 18.55 8.09 20.65
C GLU A 100 17.55 8.99 19.93
N VAL A 101 18.06 10.02 19.25
CA VAL A 101 17.25 10.92 18.42
C VAL A 101 16.67 10.16 17.24
N ALA A 102 17.46 9.37 16.52
CA ALA A 102 16.97 8.62 15.36
C ALA A 102 15.80 7.68 15.71
N THR A 103 15.84 7.06 16.89
CA THR A 103 14.77 6.18 17.39
C THR A 103 13.62 6.88 18.10
N GLY A 104 13.67 8.21 18.20
CA GLY A 104 12.59 9.02 18.78
C GLY A 104 11.32 8.91 17.96
N TRP A 105 10.17 8.82 18.63
CA TRP A 105 8.86 8.78 17.97
C TRP A 105 8.48 10.12 17.33
N ASP A 106 9.09 11.21 17.77
CA ASP A 106 8.96 12.58 17.25
C ASP A 106 10.06 12.94 16.23
N TYR A 107 10.95 11.99 15.91
CA TYR A 107 12.03 12.23 14.97
C TYR A 107 11.51 12.38 13.54
N THR A 108 11.80 13.53 12.95
CA THR A 108 11.57 13.79 11.51
C THR A 108 12.81 13.36 10.73
N GLN A 109 12.66 12.37 9.85
CA GLN A 109 13.78 11.83 9.08
C GLN A 109 14.42 12.89 8.18
N LEU A 110 15.73 12.75 7.96
CA LEU A 110 16.50 13.65 7.11
C LEU A 110 15.87 13.86 5.74
N ALA A 111 15.86 15.12 5.31
CA ALA A 111 15.45 15.53 3.98
C ALA A 111 16.57 16.29 3.25
N ALA A 112 16.65 16.15 1.93
CA ALA A 112 17.66 16.85 1.12
C ALA A 112 17.24 18.29 0.78
N VAL A 113 15.95 18.54 0.55
CA VAL A 113 15.41 19.88 0.25
C VAL A 113 14.49 20.38 1.38
N PRO A 114 14.75 21.56 1.98
CA PRO A 114 13.96 22.08 3.09
C PRO A 114 12.56 22.47 2.65
N ARG A 115 11.55 21.92 3.33
CA ARG A 115 10.13 22.21 3.14
C ARG A 115 9.41 22.13 4.48
N ASN A 116 8.34 22.87 4.69
CA ASN A 116 7.54 22.72 5.92
C ASN A 116 6.74 21.39 5.95
N SER A 117 6.48 20.83 4.78
CA SER A 117 5.76 19.57 4.59
C SER A 117 6.35 18.85 3.38
N GLU A 118 6.53 17.55 3.53
CA GLU A 118 7.00 16.68 2.47
C GLU A 118 5.97 16.61 1.33
N THR A 119 6.45 16.42 0.10
CA THR A 119 5.58 16.31 -1.09
C THR A 119 5.33 14.85 -1.46
N HIS A 120 4.16 14.57 -2.04
CA HIS A 120 3.89 13.24 -2.61
C HIS A 120 4.96 12.81 -3.63
N GLY A 121 5.19 11.50 -3.70
CA GLY A 121 6.04 10.84 -4.68
C GLY A 121 5.26 10.56 -5.96
N GLY A 122 5.93 10.69 -7.10
CA GLY A 122 5.37 10.39 -8.43
C GLY A 122 5.67 8.97 -8.92
N ASP A 123 6.18 8.11 -8.04
CA ASP A 123 6.47 6.71 -8.34
C ASP A 123 5.18 5.91 -8.50
N ASP A 124 5.23 4.87 -9.34
CA ASP A 124 4.14 3.90 -9.45
C ASP A 124 3.89 3.21 -8.10
N VAL A 125 2.62 3.04 -7.74
CA VAL A 125 2.19 2.36 -6.52
C VAL A 125 1.67 0.96 -6.82
N ALA A 126 1.86 0.05 -5.86
CA ALA A 126 1.42 -1.32 -6.02
C ALA A 126 -0.11 -1.45 -5.94
N ILE A 127 -0.64 -2.44 -6.65
CA ILE A 127 -2.01 -2.93 -6.53
C ILE A 127 -1.93 -4.40 -6.14
N TYR A 128 -2.56 -4.76 -5.02
CA TYR A 128 -2.75 -6.15 -4.59
C TYR A 128 -4.23 -6.50 -4.69
N ALA A 129 -4.55 -7.66 -5.23
CA ALA A 129 -5.92 -8.13 -5.36
C ALA A 129 -6.05 -9.61 -4.96
N ASN A 130 -7.12 -9.94 -4.25
CA ASN A 130 -7.49 -11.31 -3.89
C ASN A 130 -9.01 -11.48 -4.04
N GLY A 131 -9.45 -12.62 -4.60
CA GLY A 131 -10.85 -12.94 -4.81
C GLY A 131 -11.30 -13.00 -6.29
N PRO A 132 -12.61 -12.90 -6.57
CA PRO A 132 -13.16 -13.04 -7.91
C PRO A 132 -12.56 -12.03 -8.88
N MET A 133 -12.11 -12.52 -10.04
CA MET A 133 -11.51 -11.71 -11.09
C MET A 133 -10.24 -10.95 -10.68
N ALA A 134 -9.58 -11.31 -9.56
CA ALA A 134 -8.33 -10.67 -9.14
C ALA A 134 -7.20 -10.74 -10.19
N HIS A 135 -7.25 -11.73 -11.09
CA HIS A 135 -6.33 -11.86 -12.22
C HIS A 135 -6.37 -10.71 -13.23
N LEU A 136 -7.38 -9.83 -13.18
CA LEU A 136 -7.44 -8.60 -13.97
C LEU A 136 -6.38 -7.57 -13.53
N PHE A 137 -5.88 -7.67 -12.30
CA PHE A 137 -4.83 -6.79 -11.77
C PHE A 137 -3.45 -7.42 -12.03
N HIS A 138 -2.97 -7.27 -13.25
CA HIS A 138 -1.64 -7.72 -13.68
C HIS A 138 -0.82 -6.57 -14.29
N THR A 139 0.51 -6.67 -14.33
CA THR A 139 1.37 -5.70 -15.05
C THR A 139 1.23 -4.25 -14.56
N LEU A 140 1.14 -3.29 -15.49
CA LEU A 140 1.03 -1.86 -15.23
C LEU A 140 -0.33 -1.36 -15.70
N HIS A 141 -0.97 -0.53 -14.90
CA HIS A 141 -2.28 0.07 -15.19
C HIS A 141 -2.29 1.54 -14.80
N GLU A 142 -3.07 2.31 -15.56
CA GLU A 142 -3.47 3.66 -15.14
C GLU A 142 -4.36 3.58 -13.89
N GLN A 143 -4.26 4.51 -12.95
CA GLN A 143 -4.99 4.43 -11.67
C GLN A 143 -6.52 4.35 -11.86
N ASN A 144 -7.08 4.99 -12.89
CA ASN A 144 -8.51 4.93 -13.19
C ASN A 144 -8.99 3.54 -13.64
N TYR A 145 -8.09 2.66 -14.09
CA TYR A 145 -8.40 1.26 -14.41
C TYR A 145 -8.99 0.52 -13.21
N ILE A 146 -8.52 0.82 -11.99
CA ILE A 146 -8.91 0.11 -10.77
C ILE A 146 -10.43 0.13 -10.60
N ALA A 147 -11.05 1.31 -10.74
CA ALA A 147 -12.50 1.46 -10.65
C ALA A 147 -13.25 0.66 -11.73
N HIS A 148 -12.72 0.62 -12.95
CA HIS A 148 -13.33 -0.14 -14.05
C HIS A 148 -13.22 -1.65 -13.86
N ALA A 149 -12.06 -2.14 -13.41
CA ALA A 149 -11.84 -3.56 -13.14
C ALA A 149 -12.73 -4.05 -11.98
N MET A 150 -12.86 -3.24 -10.92
CA MET A 150 -13.75 -3.53 -9.80
C MET A 150 -15.22 -3.53 -10.22
N ALA A 151 -15.65 -2.54 -11.01
CA ALA A 151 -17.02 -2.49 -11.54
C ALA A 151 -17.33 -3.68 -12.45
N TYR A 152 -16.35 -4.09 -13.29
CA TYR A 152 -16.44 -5.29 -14.10
C TYR A 152 -16.63 -6.52 -13.21
N ALA A 153 -15.70 -6.79 -12.28
CA ALA A 153 -15.79 -7.95 -11.38
C ALA A 153 -17.11 -8.01 -10.58
N ALA A 154 -17.64 -6.85 -10.19
CA ALA A 154 -18.87 -6.74 -9.42
C ALA A 154 -20.17 -6.78 -10.25
N CYS A 155 -20.07 -6.86 -11.59
CA CYS A 155 -21.23 -6.76 -12.48
C CYS A 155 -22.00 -5.43 -12.35
N ILE A 156 -21.30 -4.33 -12.07
CA ILE A 156 -21.88 -2.99 -11.88
C ILE A 156 -21.52 -2.11 -13.08
N GLY A 157 -22.49 -1.31 -13.55
CA GLY A 157 -22.25 -0.33 -14.61
C GLY A 157 -22.20 -0.96 -16.00
N ALA A 158 -21.27 -0.50 -16.84
CA ALA A 158 -21.10 -1.01 -18.20
C ALA A 158 -20.45 -2.41 -18.21
N ASN A 159 -20.57 -3.14 -19.32
CA ASN A 159 -19.96 -4.46 -19.55
C ASN A 159 -20.50 -5.64 -18.72
N GLN A 160 -21.77 -5.61 -18.30
CA GLN A 160 -22.41 -6.71 -17.55
C GLN A 160 -22.59 -8.02 -18.36
N ASP A 161 -22.28 -8.02 -19.66
CA ASP A 161 -22.47 -9.21 -20.52
C ASP A 161 -21.65 -10.41 -20.05
N HIS A 162 -20.46 -10.20 -19.48
CA HIS A 162 -19.62 -11.28 -18.96
C HIS A 162 -20.24 -11.98 -17.73
N CYS A 163 -21.16 -11.33 -17.03
CA CYS A 163 -21.86 -11.86 -15.87
C CYS A 163 -22.99 -12.82 -16.23
N LYS A 164 -23.45 -12.79 -17.49
CA LYS A 164 -24.60 -13.58 -17.95
C LYS A 164 -24.32 -15.08 -18.05
N GLY A 165 -23.05 -15.50 -17.99
CA GLY A 165 -22.62 -16.91 -18.08
C GLY A 165 -22.30 -17.59 -16.75
N ALA A 166 -22.25 -16.86 -15.62
CA ALA A 166 -21.88 -17.42 -14.31
C ALA A 166 -23.03 -18.18 -13.62
N SER A 167 -24.27 -18.04 -14.10
CA SER A 167 -25.46 -18.71 -13.55
C SER A 167 -25.57 -20.20 -13.89
N THR A 168 -24.64 -20.77 -14.69
CA THR A 168 -24.64 -22.21 -15.05
C THR A 168 -23.56 -23.05 -14.36
N MET A 169 -22.74 -22.48 -13.46
CA MET A 169 -21.61 -23.17 -12.82
C MET A 169 -21.71 -23.29 -11.30
N TYR A 170 -22.92 -23.37 -10.75
CA TYR A 170 -23.13 -24.11 -9.50
C TYR A 170 -23.87 -25.40 -9.87
N PRO A 171 -23.28 -26.59 -9.65
CA PRO A 171 -24.03 -27.83 -9.81
C PRO A 171 -25.08 -27.86 -8.70
N GLY A 172 -26.25 -27.33 -9.01
CA GLY A 172 -27.45 -27.54 -8.24
C GLY A 172 -27.67 -29.04 -8.05
N THR A 173 -27.96 -29.39 -6.82
CA THR A 173 -28.51 -30.66 -6.35
C THR A 173 -29.43 -31.29 -7.43
N PRO A 174 -29.28 -32.58 -7.77
CA PRO A 174 -30.07 -33.19 -8.84
C PRO A 174 -31.53 -33.30 -8.40
N THR A 175 -32.38 -32.39 -8.86
CA THR A 175 -33.82 -32.59 -8.81
C THR A 175 -34.23 -33.50 -9.97
N VAL A 176 -34.68 -34.70 -9.61
CA VAL A 176 -35.31 -35.69 -10.50
C VAL A 176 -36.49 -35.03 -11.22
N GLY A 177 -36.33 -34.72 -12.50
CA GLY A 177 -37.39 -34.21 -13.36
C GLY A 177 -38.29 -35.35 -13.84
N LYS A 178 -39.52 -35.40 -13.35
CA LYS A 178 -40.63 -36.09 -14.04
C LYS A 178 -41.09 -35.20 -15.20
N THR A 179 -41.12 -35.78 -16.39
CA THR A 179 -41.74 -35.23 -17.60
C THR A 179 -43.26 -35.16 -17.45
N THR A 180 -43.85 -33.98 -17.66
CA THR A 180 -45.22 -33.83 -18.22
C THR A 180 -45.39 -32.47 -18.89
N ASP A 181 -46.10 -32.51 -20.02
CA ASP A 181 -46.37 -31.47 -21.00
C ASP A 181 -47.04 -30.18 -20.50
N TYR A 182 -46.83 -29.14 -21.31
CA TYR A 182 -47.41 -27.80 -21.23
C TYR A 182 -48.94 -27.78 -21.39
N ILE A 183 -49.64 -27.19 -20.41
CA ILE A 183 -50.92 -26.48 -20.62
C ILE A 183 -50.91 -25.19 -19.79
N GLU A 184 -51.17 -24.06 -20.45
CA GLU A 184 -51.36 -22.73 -19.85
C GLU A 184 -52.60 -22.68 -18.97
N THR A 185 -52.52 -22.11 -17.76
CA THR A 185 -53.49 -21.09 -17.28
C THR A 185 -52.96 -20.31 -16.07
N THR A 186 -53.35 -19.04 -16.04
CA THR A 186 -53.14 -17.95 -15.08
C THR A 186 -53.28 -18.28 -13.58
N THR A 187 -52.43 -17.69 -12.72
CA THR A 187 -52.83 -16.89 -11.54
C THR A 187 -51.61 -16.26 -10.84
N ALA A 188 -51.88 -15.20 -10.09
CA ALA A 188 -50.95 -14.27 -9.46
C ALA A 188 -50.18 -14.83 -8.25
N GLY A 189 -49.03 -14.19 -7.96
CA GLY A 189 -48.54 -13.97 -6.60
C GLY A 189 -47.28 -14.73 -6.20
N GLY A 190 -46.29 -13.98 -5.70
CA GLY A 190 -45.37 -14.45 -4.66
C GLY A 190 -43.91 -14.60 -5.06
N SER A 191 -43.08 -13.66 -4.56
CA SER A 191 -41.70 -13.80 -4.05
C SER A 191 -40.81 -14.90 -4.67
N THR A 192 -39.60 -14.57 -5.13
CA THR A 192 -38.44 -14.57 -4.22
C THR A 192 -37.38 -13.56 -4.66
N LEU A 193 -36.86 -12.75 -3.72
CA LEU A 193 -35.59 -12.05 -3.91
C LEU A 193 -34.50 -13.10 -4.10
N ALA A 194 -33.96 -13.21 -5.31
CA ALA A 194 -32.67 -13.86 -5.51
C ALA A 194 -31.61 -12.98 -4.83
N ALA A 195 -30.94 -13.54 -3.83
CA ALA A 195 -29.79 -12.90 -3.20
C ALA A 195 -28.73 -12.68 -4.28
N LEU A 196 -28.49 -11.40 -4.62
CA LEU A 196 -27.31 -11.02 -5.37
C LEU A 196 -26.09 -11.38 -4.51
N PRO A 197 -25.01 -11.95 -5.08
CA PRO A 197 -23.76 -12.09 -4.36
C PRO A 197 -23.38 -10.70 -3.83
N GLY A 198 -23.27 -10.58 -2.52
CA GLY A 198 -22.92 -9.33 -1.86
C GLY A 198 -21.48 -9.02 -2.15
N VAL A 199 -21.21 -8.27 -3.22
CA VAL A 199 -19.88 -7.72 -3.46
C VAL A 199 -19.65 -6.64 -2.41
N VAL A 200 -19.07 -7.02 -1.27
CA VAL A 200 -18.57 -6.07 -0.29
C VAL A 200 -17.27 -5.52 -0.85
N LEU A 201 -17.38 -4.40 -1.57
CA LEU A 201 -16.26 -3.72 -2.16
C LEU A 201 -15.51 -2.92 -1.07
N ALA A 202 -14.49 -3.52 -0.46
CA ALA A 202 -13.64 -2.84 0.50
C ALA A 202 -12.46 -2.18 -0.24
N LEU A 203 -12.63 -0.92 -0.64
CA LEU A 203 -11.52 -0.04 -1.00
C LEU A 203 -10.91 0.52 0.29
N LEU A 204 -9.82 -0.08 0.72
CA LEU A 204 -9.00 0.43 1.80
C LEU A 204 -7.88 1.28 1.18
N SER A 205 -8.19 2.54 0.88
CA SER A 205 -7.17 3.54 0.52
C SER A 205 -6.61 4.16 1.80
N ALA A 206 -5.29 4.17 1.94
CA ALA A 206 -4.61 4.85 3.05
C ALA A 206 -4.61 6.37 2.81
N LEU A 207 -5.73 7.06 3.09
CA LEU A 207 -5.70 8.52 3.27
C LEU A 207 -5.00 8.82 4.59
N TRP A 208 -3.73 9.22 4.53
CA TRP A 208 -3.10 9.90 5.65
C TRP A 208 -3.51 11.38 5.64
N LEU A 209 -4.23 11.79 6.69
CA LEU A 209 -4.47 13.20 6.97
C LEU A 209 -3.12 13.90 7.19
N GLN A 210 -2.81 14.86 6.33
CA GLN A 210 -1.75 15.85 6.55
C GLN A 210 -2.14 16.75 7.75
N HIS A 211 -1.41 16.63 8.85
CA HIS A 211 -1.29 17.66 9.88
C HIS A 211 0.18 17.96 10.12
#